data_AF-A0A9Q1AS75-F1
#
_entry.id   AF-A0A9Q1AS75-F1
#
_cell.length_a   1.000
_cell.length_b   1.000
_cell.length_c   1.000
_cell.angle_alpha   90.00
_cell.angle_beta   90.00
_cell.angle_gamma   90.00
#
_symmetry.space_group_name_H-M   'P 1'
#
loop_
_entity.id
_entity.type
_entity.pdbx_description
1 polymer ?
#
loop_
_entity_poly.entity_id
_entity_poly.type
_entity_poly.pdbx_seq_one_letter_code
_entity_poly.pdbx_strand_id
1 'polypeptide(L)'
;MDMAIKYSSHPYYLMLPDMLQAWEEAARSIQDRELVLAELEKFEQAASDPNRLFSLEPQAYAQRQREARTRNRLRSELAQYDSELYVILTHIREAFNDTVTFKGRPYLEKMEWDTVEMLYWLQQERRAGAMNRALQKGSHRWKLPPLS
;
A
#
# COMPACT_ATOMS: atom_id res chain seq x y z
N MET A 1 -13.64 9.36 20.50
CA MET A 1 -14.33 9.82 21.73
C MET A 1 -15.24 8.74 22.31
N ASP A 2 -15.76 7.80 21.50
CA ASP A 2 -16.61 6.71 22.00
C ASP A 2 -15.93 5.70 22.93
N MET A 3 -14.63 5.41 22.75
CA MET A 3 -13.95 4.38 23.56
C MET A 3 -13.90 4.71 25.05
N ALA A 4 -13.49 5.93 25.42
CA ALA A 4 -13.41 6.34 26.82
C ALA A 4 -14.78 6.29 27.52
N ILE A 5 -15.86 6.54 26.77
CA ILE A 5 -17.24 6.47 27.25
C ILE A 5 -17.70 5.01 27.36
N LYS A 6 -17.40 4.17 26.37
CA LYS A 6 -17.75 2.74 26.36
C LYS A 6 -17.07 1.98 27.50
N TYR A 7 -15.76 2.14 27.65
CA TYR A 7 -14.96 1.38 28.61
C TYR A 7 -14.92 1.97 30.03
N SER A 8 -15.52 3.15 30.26
CA SER A 8 -15.78 3.66 31.61
C SER A 8 -17.06 3.10 32.23
N SER A 9 -17.87 2.35 31.46
CA SER A 9 -19.06 1.67 31.96
C SER A 9 -18.73 0.30 32.56
N HIS A 10 -19.44 -0.06 33.64
CA HIS A 10 -19.14 -1.18 34.54
C HIS A 10 -18.89 -2.57 33.85
N PRO A 11 -19.62 -2.98 32.79
CA PRO A 11 -19.38 -4.30 32.18
C PRO A 11 -18.13 -4.34 31.29
N TYR A 12 -17.71 -3.22 30.70
CA TYR A 12 -16.56 -3.16 29.79
C TYR A 12 -15.24 -2.83 30.49
N TYR A 13 -15.29 -2.30 31.71
CA TYR A 13 -14.11 -1.99 32.51
C TYR A 13 -13.23 -3.23 32.78
N LEU A 14 -13.85 -4.39 33.01
CA LEU A 14 -13.12 -5.65 33.23
C LEU A 14 -12.38 -6.15 31.98
N MET A 15 -12.86 -5.77 30.78
CA MET A 15 -12.26 -6.14 29.50
C MET A 15 -11.20 -5.13 29.02
N LEU A 16 -11.01 -4.03 29.76
CA LEU A 16 -10.16 -2.91 29.35
C LEU A 16 -8.69 -3.32 29.16
N PRO A 17 -8.05 -4.14 30.03
CA PRO A 17 -6.68 -4.57 29.81
C PRO A 17 -6.50 -5.38 28.51
N ASP A 18 -7.36 -6.39 28.30
CA ASP A 18 -7.31 -7.26 27.13
C ASP A 18 -7.57 -6.47 25.84
N MET A 19 -8.54 -5.54 25.89
CA MET A 19 -8.83 -4.65 24.78
C MET A 19 -7.64 -3.75 24.45
N LEU A 20 -7.04 -3.09 25.44
CA LEU A 20 -5.87 -2.25 25.21
C LEU A 20 -4.72 -3.03 24.58
N GLN A 21 -4.47 -4.24 25.07
CA GLN A 21 -3.43 -5.10 24.51
C GLN A 21 -3.71 -5.45 23.04
N ALA A 22 -4.92 -5.91 22.71
CA ALA A 22 -5.30 -6.24 21.34
C ALA A 22 -5.18 -5.03 20.41
N TRP A 23 -5.57 -3.84 20.87
CA TRP A 23 -5.44 -2.60 20.12
C TRP A 23 -3.98 -2.18 19.91
N GLU A 24 -3.12 -2.37 20.92
CA GLU A 24 -1.69 -2.08 20.81
C GLU A 24 -0.98 -3.05 19.84
N GLU A 25 -1.33 -4.33 19.89
CA GLU A 25 -0.86 -5.35 18.93
C GLU A 25 -1.32 -5.03 17.51
N ALA A 26 -2.60 -4.66 17.34
CA ALA A 26 -3.12 -4.22 16.04
C ALA A 26 -2.38 -2.98 15.53
N ALA A 27 -2.19 -1.95 16.36
CA ALA A 27 -1.54 -0.71 15.96
C ALA A 27 -0.10 -0.91 15.50
N ARG A 28 0.68 -1.73 16.23
CA ARG A 28 2.05 -2.09 15.84
C ARG A 28 2.08 -2.86 14.52
N SER A 29 1.28 -3.91 14.42
CA SER A 29 1.22 -4.74 13.21
C SER A 29 0.74 -3.96 11.98
N ILE A 30 -0.22 -3.04 12.16
CA ILE A 30 -0.65 -2.11 11.11
C ILE A 30 0.52 -1.22 10.69
N GLN A 31 1.24 -0.62 11.63
CA GLN A 31 2.36 0.25 11.32
C GLN A 31 3.43 -0.48 10.49
N ASP A 32 3.83 -1.68 10.91
CA ASP A 32 4.84 -2.47 10.23
C ASP A 32 4.37 -2.88 8.82
N ARG A 33 3.11 -3.32 8.70
CA ARG A 33 2.51 -3.64 7.40
C ARG A 33 2.51 -2.44 6.44
N GLU A 34 2.12 -1.24 6.91
CA GLU A 34 2.11 -0.04 6.08
C GLU A 34 3.53 0.36 5.63
N LEU A 35 4.57 0.10 6.44
CA LEU A 35 5.96 0.30 6.03
C LEU A 35 6.37 -0.63 4.88
N VAL A 36 6.01 -1.92 4.96
CA VAL A 36 6.27 -2.89 3.89
C VAL A 36 5.50 -2.53 2.62
N LEU A 37 4.24 -2.09 2.74
CA LEU A 37 3.45 -1.64 1.60
C LEU A 37 4.08 -0.42 0.91
N ALA A 38 4.57 0.55 1.69
CA ALA A 38 5.29 1.70 1.16
C ALA A 38 6.63 1.32 0.51
N GLU A 39 7.34 0.31 1.02
CA GLU A 39 8.54 -0.24 0.37
C GLU A 39 8.19 -0.89 -0.96
N LEU A 40 7.11 -1.68 -1.01
CA LEU A 40 6.61 -2.30 -2.24
C LEU A 40 6.21 -1.25 -3.28
N GLU A 41 5.51 -0.20 -2.87
CA GLU A 41 5.11 0.91 -3.75
C GLU A 41 6.33 1.58 -4.40
N LYS A 42 7.31 1.98 -3.59
CA LYS A 42 8.57 2.59 -4.07
C LYS A 42 9.31 1.65 -5.02
N PHE A 43 9.36 0.36 -4.68
CA PHE A 43 9.98 -0.65 -5.52
C PHE A 43 9.26 -0.77 -6.87
N GLU A 44 7.93 -0.88 -6.88
CA GLU A 44 7.15 -1.01 -8.11
C GLU A 44 7.20 0.26 -8.97
N GLN A 45 7.29 1.44 -8.36
CA GLN A 45 7.45 2.70 -9.10
C GLN A 45 8.73 2.69 -9.96
N ALA A 46 9.83 2.15 -9.43
CA ALA A 46 11.10 2.04 -10.15
C ALA A 46 11.16 0.82 -11.09
N ALA A 47 10.70 -0.34 -10.60
CA ALA A 47 10.82 -1.61 -11.31
C ALA A 47 9.84 -1.73 -12.47
N SER A 48 8.71 -1.01 -12.50
CA SER A 48 7.61 -1.26 -13.45
C SER A 48 7.55 -0.41 -14.73
N ASP A 49 8.62 0.30 -15.18
CA ASP A 49 8.63 1.01 -16.48
C ASP A 49 8.39 0.10 -17.70
N PRO A 50 7.25 0.18 -18.43
CA PRO A 50 6.95 -0.70 -19.57
C PRO A 50 7.98 -0.62 -20.71
N ASN A 51 8.69 0.51 -20.85
CA ASN A 51 9.68 0.70 -21.92
C ASN A 51 10.93 -0.19 -21.74
N ARG A 52 11.12 -0.78 -20.56
CA ARG A 52 12.27 -1.64 -20.25
C ARG A 52 12.27 -2.98 -21.00
N LEU A 53 11.12 -3.40 -21.53
CA LEU A 53 11.00 -4.64 -22.32
C LEU A 53 11.71 -4.54 -23.69
N PHE A 54 11.96 -3.31 -24.17
CA PHE A 54 12.68 -3.07 -25.41
C PHE A 54 14.21 -2.99 -25.22
N SER A 55 14.69 -3.11 -23.98
CA SER A 55 16.12 -3.20 -23.69
C SER A 55 16.61 -4.64 -23.90
N LEU A 56 17.49 -4.82 -24.90
CA LEU A 56 18.10 -6.11 -25.27
C LEU A 56 19.40 -6.40 -24.48
N GLU A 57 19.69 -5.60 -23.46
CA GLU A 57 20.92 -5.73 -22.67
C GLU A 57 20.96 -7.09 -21.93
N PRO A 58 22.03 -7.90 -22.05
CA PRO A 58 22.17 -9.17 -21.35
C PRO A 58 21.99 -9.06 -19.82
N GLN A 59 22.37 -7.91 -19.24
CA GLN A 59 22.21 -7.63 -17.81
C GLN A 59 20.73 -7.47 -17.39
N ALA A 60 19.82 -7.17 -18.32
CA ALA A 60 18.40 -6.97 -18.05
C ALA A 60 17.70 -8.27 -17.58
N TYR A 61 18.16 -9.44 -18.01
CA TYR A 61 17.60 -10.71 -17.52
C TYR A 61 17.93 -10.97 -16.04
N ALA A 62 19.21 -10.82 -15.67
CA ALA A 62 19.64 -10.99 -14.28
C ALA A 62 18.97 -9.97 -13.36
N GLN A 63 18.79 -8.73 -13.82
CA GLN A 63 18.08 -7.69 -13.08
C GLN A 63 16.60 -8.04 -12.86
N ARG A 64 15.89 -8.53 -13.88
CA ARG A 64 14.49 -8.99 -13.76
C ARG A 64 14.32 -10.13 -12.75
N GLN A 65 15.27 -11.06 -12.72
CA GLN A 65 15.26 -12.14 -11.74
C GLN A 65 15.44 -11.61 -10.30
N ARG A 66 16.34 -10.64 -10.09
CA ARG A 66 16.50 -9.97 -8.79
C ARG A 66 15.23 -9.23 -8.38
N GLU A 67 14.63 -8.48 -9.31
CA GLU A 67 13.37 -7.77 -9.08
C GLU A 67 12.24 -8.72 -8.67
N ALA A 68 12.09 -9.86 -9.35
CA ALA A 68 11.09 -10.86 -9.02
C ALA A 68 11.27 -11.42 -7.60
N ARG A 69 12.52 -11.69 -7.19
CA ARG A 69 12.83 -12.14 -5.83
C ARG A 69 12.46 -11.08 -4.79
N THR A 70 12.83 -9.82 -5.01
CA THR A 70 12.48 -8.72 -4.10
C THR A 70 10.97 -8.55 -3.99
N ARG A 71 10.24 -8.56 -5.12
CA ARG A 71 8.77 -8.48 -5.14
C ARG A 71 8.14 -9.63 -4.35
N ASN A 72 8.60 -10.85 -4.57
CA ASN A 72 8.07 -12.02 -3.88
C ASN A 72 8.33 -11.96 -2.38
N ARG A 73 9.52 -11.48 -1.96
CA ARG A 73 9.83 -11.24 -0.54
C ARG A 73 8.82 -10.27 0.08
N LEU A 74 8.68 -9.07 -0.50
CA LEU A 74 7.80 -8.03 0.04
C LEU A 74 6.33 -8.46 0.08
N ARG A 75 5.86 -9.17 -0.95
CA ARG A 75 4.49 -9.72 -0.97
C ARG A 75 4.28 -10.81 0.06
N SER A 76 5.28 -11.65 0.30
CA SER A 76 5.19 -12.70 1.33
C SER A 76 5.17 -12.07 2.73
N GLU A 77 5.95 -11.02 2.95
CA GLU A 77 5.98 -10.27 4.19
C GLU A 77 4.63 -9.55 4.44
N LEU A 78 4.04 -8.92 3.42
CA LEU A 78 2.67 -8.40 3.50
C LEU A 78 1.65 -9.48 3.85
N ALA A 79 1.70 -10.65 3.19
CA ALA A 79 0.76 -11.73 3.44
C ALA A 79 0.87 -12.30 4.87
N GLN A 80 2.06 -12.26 5.47
CA GLN A 80 2.26 -12.63 6.86
C GLN A 80 1.52 -11.65 7.78
N TYR A 81 1.73 -10.34 7.60
CA TYR A 81 1.01 -9.33 8.36
C TYR A 81 -0.51 -9.37 8.10
N ASP A 82 -0.96 -9.60 6.86
CA ASP A 82 -2.38 -9.75 6.53
C ASP A 82 -3.02 -10.87 7.35
N SER A 83 -2.33 -12.01 7.46
CA SER A 83 -2.82 -13.18 8.20
C SER A 83 -2.87 -12.92 9.71
N GLU A 84 -1.84 -12.31 10.27
CA GLU A 84 -1.77 -11.94 11.68
C GLU A 84 -2.83 -10.89 12.05
N LEU A 85 -2.92 -9.82 11.26
CA LEU A 85 -3.91 -8.77 11.46
C LEU A 85 -5.33 -9.28 11.27
N TYR A 86 -5.58 -10.22 10.35
CA TYR A 86 -6.91 -10.80 10.21
C TYR A 86 -7.40 -11.41 11.54
N VAL A 87 -6.53 -12.14 12.24
CA VAL A 87 -6.86 -12.75 13.54
C VAL A 87 -7.10 -11.67 14.59
N ILE A 88 -6.17 -10.73 14.75
CA ILE A 88 -6.26 -9.66 15.77
C ILE A 88 -7.50 -8.80 15.56
N LEU A 89 -7.75 -8.37 14.33
CA LEU A 89 -8.87 -7.48 13.99
C LEU A 89 -10.23 -8.18 14.11
N THR A 90 -10.28 -9.47 13.76
CA THR A 90 -11.48 -10.29 13.98
C THR A 90 -11.77 -10.45 15.47
N HIS A 91 -10.74 -10.70 16.28
CA HIS A 91 -10.89 -10.74 17.74
C HIS A 91 -11.41 -9.42 18.30
N ILE A 92 -10.85 -8.28 17.89
CA ILE A 92 -11.32 -6.96 18.35
C ILE A 92 -12.79 -6.74 17.98
N ARG A 93 -13.18 -7.12 16.76
CA ARG A 93 -14.56 -7.01 16.29
C ARG A 93 -15.52 -7.89 17.08
N GLU A 94 -15.14 -9.13 17.38
CA GLU A 94 -16.04 -10.11 17.97
C GLU A 94 -16.09 -10.03 19.50
N ALA A 95 -14.95 -9.84 20.15
CA ALA A 95 -14.87 -9.75 21.61
C ALA A 95 -15.30 -8.38 22.14
N PHE A 96 -14.94 -7.32 21.43
CA PHE A 96 -15.15 -5.96 21.91
C PHE A 96 -16.21 -5.19 21.13
N ASN A 97 -16.73 -5.71 20.02
CA ASN A 97 -17.65 -5.01 19.12
C ASN A 97 -17.10 -3.64 18.68
N ASP A 98 -15.80 -3.60 18.36
CA ASP A 98 -15.12 -2.42 17.84
C ASP A 98 -14.57 -2.67 16.45
N THR A 99 -14.46 -1.62 15.63
CA THR A 99 -13.84 -1.69 14.30
C THR A 99 -12.58 -0.83 14.28
N VAL A 100 -11.44 -1.46 14.01
CA VAL A 100 -10.18 -0.74 13.79
C VAL A 100 -10.23 -0.09 12.40
N THR A 101 -9.94 1.21 12.35
CA THR A 101 -9.92 1.98 11.10
C THR A 101 -8.57 2.64 10.90
N PHE A 102 -8.18 2.83 9.64
CA PHE A 102 -7.02 3.60 9.25
C PHE A 102 -7.47 4.72 8.32
N LYS A 103 -7.25 5.97 8.73
CA LYS A 103 -7.75 7.17 8.03
C LYS A 103 -9.26 7.09 7.70
N GLY A 104 -10.04 6.49 8.60
CA GLY A 104 -11.50 6.36 8.48
C GLY A 104 -12.01 5.14 7.70
N ARG A 105 -11.13 4.34 7.07
CA ARG A 105 -11.50 3.09 6.40
C ARG A 105 -11.32 1.89 7.34
N PRO A 106 -12.28 0.94 7.45
CA PRO A 106 -12.07 -0.31 8.18
C PRO A 106 -10.82 -1.04 7.69
N TYR A 107 -9.92 -1.43 8.60
CA TYR A 107 -8.61 -1.93 8.18
C TYR A 107 -8.69 -3.29 7.48
N LEU A 108 -9.60 -4.17 7.92
CA LEU A 108 -9.87 -5.45 7.23
C LEU A 108 -10.22 -5.24 5.75
N GLU A 109 -11.08 -4.28 5.45
CA GLU A 109 -11.44 -3.94 4.07
C GLU A 109 -10.25 -3.32 3.32
N LYS A 110 -9.51 -2.40 3.96
CA LYS A 110 -8.33 -1.77 3.36
C LYS A 110 -7.33 -2.81 2.85
N MET A 111 -7.03 -3.83 3.65
CA MET A 111 -6.03 -4.85 3.31
C MET A 111 -6.37 -5.60 2.02
N GLU A 112 -7.65 -5.86 1.74
CA GLU A 112 -8.10 -6.56 0.53
C GLU A 112 -7.75 -5.80 -0.75
N TRP A 113 -7.72 -4.47 -0.69
CA TRP A 113 -7.59 -3.62 -1.87
C TRP A 113 -6.23 -2.95 -2.02
N ASP A 114 -5.46 -2.82 -0.94
CA ASP A 114 -4.21 -2.03 -0.89
C ASP A 114 -3.26 -2.29 -2.06
N THR A 115 -2.94 -3.56 -2.34
CA THR A 115 -1.99 -3.89 -3.43
C THR A 115 -2.55 -3.53 -4.80
N VAL A 116 -3.86 -3.76 -5.01
CA VAL A 116 -4.51 -3.49 -6.30
C VAL A 116 -4.66 -1.98 -6.51
N GLU A 117 -5.11 -1.25 -5.50
CA GLU A 117 -5.23 0.21 -5.51
C GLU A 117 -3.86 0.86 -5.74
N MET A 118 -2.82 0.44 -5.02
CA MET A 118 -1.44 0.92 -5.20
C MET A 118 -0.98 0.74 -6.65
N LEU A 119 -1.12 -0.48 -7.21
CA LEU A 119 -0.70 -0.74 -8.59
C LEU A 119 -1.51 0.07 -9.61
N TYR A 120 -2.80 0.26 -9.36
CA TYR A 120 -3.66 1.09 -10.19
C TYR A 120 -3.19 2.55 -10.18
N TRP A 121 -2.95 3.14 -9.01
CA TRP A 121 -2.47 4.52 -8.89
C TRP A 121 -1.13 4.72 -9.59
N LEU A 122 -0.16 3.82 -9.38
CA LEU A 122 1.14 3.86 -10.07
C LEU A 122 0.98 3.80 -11.60
N GLN A 123 0.00 3.06 -12.11
CA GLN A 123 -0.27 3.01 -13.54
C GLN A 123 -0.89 4.31 -14.06
N GLN A 124 -1.78 4.92 -13.30
CA GLN A 124 -2.42 6.19 -13.66
C GLN A 124 -1.40 7.34 -13.66
N GLU A 125 -0.50 7.39 -12.67
CA GLU A 125 0.61 8.35 -12.63
C GLU A 125 1.52 8.23 -13.86
N ARG A 126 1.87 6.99 -14.23
CA ARG A 126 2.69 6.73 -15.43
C ARG A 126 2.01 7.22 -16.71
N ARG A 127 0.71 7.00 -16.86
CA ARG A 127 -0.08 7.49 -18.00
C ARG A 127 -0.11 9.01 -18.07
N ALA A 128 -0.39 9.68 -16.94
CA ALA A 128 -0.38 11.13 -16.86
C ALA A 128 1.01 11.71 -17.21
N GLY A 129 2.08 11.11 -16.68
CA GLY A 129 3.45 11.51 -17.00
C GLY A 129 3.82 11.32 -18.48
N ALA A 130 3.39 10.21 -19.10
CA ALA A 130 3.61 9.97 -20.52
C ALA A 130 2.86 10.98 -21.39
N MET A 131 1.61 11.32 -21.04
CA MET A 131 0.80 12.32 -21.72
C MET A 131 1.45 13.71 -21.65
N ASN A 132 1.90 14.13 -20.46
CA ASN A 132 2.60 15.40 -20.27
C ASN A 132 3.88 15.49 -21.12
N ARG A 133 4.69 14.41 -21.18
CA ARG A 133 5.88 14.36 -22.04
C ARG A 133 5.54 14.46 -23.53
N ALA A 134 4.45 13.83 -23.97
CA ALA A 134 4.00 13.90 -25.36
C ALA A 134 3.56 15.33 -25.74
N LEU A 135 2.81 16.02 -24.87
CA LEU A 135 2.40 17.41 -25.08
C LEU A 135 3.59 18.37 -25.18
N GLN A 136 4.60 18.21 -24.30
CA GLN A 136 5.83 19.02 -24.35
C GLN A 136 6.61 18.80 -25.65
N LYS A 137 6.80 17.55 -26.08
CA LYS A 137 7.45 17.21 -27.36
C LYS A 137 6.68 17.72 -28.57
N GLY A 138 5.34 17.71 -28.51
CA GLY A 138 4.47 18.31 -29.51
C GLY A 138 4.71 19.81 -29.62
N SER A 139 4.67 20.55 -28.51
CA SER A 139 4.92 22.00 -28.47
C SER A 139 6.28 22.40 -29.08
N HIS A 140 7.34 21.61 -28.86
CA HIS A 140 8.66 21.87 -29.45
C HIS A 140 8.73 21.62 -30.96
N ARG A 141 7.82 20.80 -31.52
CA ARG A 141 7.73 20.57 -32.98
C ARG A 141 6.99 21.68 -33.74
N TRP A 142 6.27 22.57 -33.07
CA TRP A 142 5.49 23.64 -33.71
C TRP A 142 6.17 25.03 -33.71
N LYS A 143 7.45 25.13 -33.35
CA LYS A 143 8.22 26.35 -33.62
C LYS A 143 8.55 26.42 -35.11
N LEU A 144 7.62 26.92 -35.90
CA LEU A 144 7.85 27.27 -37.30
C LEU A 144 8.98 28.32 -37.38
N PRO A 145 9.94 28.20 -38.32
CA PRO A 145 10.95 29.23 -38.50
C PRO A 145 10.28 30.54 -38.95
N PRO A 146 10.83 31.71 -38.57
CA PRO A 146 10.28 32.98 -38.99
C PRO A 146 10.33 33.07 -40.52
N LEU A 147 9.20 33.49 -41.11
CA LEU A 147 9.12 33.78 -42.53
C LEU A 147 10.00 35.02 -42.79
N SER A 148 11.14 34.79 -43.46
CA SER A 148 12.05 35.81 -43.97
C SER A 148 11.54 36.42 -45.27
#